data_AF-A0A0L0VU69-F1
#
_entry.id   AF-A0A0L0VU69-F1
#
_cell.length_a   1.000
_cell.length_b   1.000
_cell.length_c   1.000
_cell.angle_alpha   90.00
_cell.angle_beta   90.00
_cell.angle_gamma   90.00
#
_symmetry.space_group_name_H-M   'P 1'
#
loop_
_entity.id
_entity.type
_entity.pdbx_description
1 polymer ?
#
loop_
_entity_poly.entity_id
_entity_poly.type
_entity_poly.pdbx_seq_one_letter_code
_entity_poly.pdbx_strand_id
1 'polypeptide(L)'
;MAPVWECQANIPESLVKIFASPDRAIRLSLLELLPQYVDHLDRSVVVEKIWPNVLTGFTDTVPIIREATVKSVLLLAPKVT
;
A
#
# COMPACT_ATOMS: atom_id res chain seq x y z
N MET A 1 14.32 -23.07 -13.75
CA MET A 1 13.28 -22.78 -12.73
C MET A 1 13.93 -21.86 -11.71
N ALA A 2 13.62 -20.55 -11.76
CA ALA A 2 14.17 -19.60 -10.81
C ALA A 2 13.60 -19.89 -9.40
N PRO A 3 14.42 -19.86 -8.33
CA PRO A 3 13.97 -20.19 -7.00
C PRO A 3 12.99 -19.16 -6.43
N VAL A 4 12.01 -19.66 -5.68
CA VAL A 4 10.83 -18.94 -5.15
C VAL A 4 11.19 -17.76 -4.23
N TRP A 5 12.45 -17.65 -3.78
CA TRP A 5 12.91 -16.60 -2.88
C TRP A 5 13.40 -15.32 -3.59
N GLU A 6 13.72 -15.37 -4.88
CA GLU A 6 14.07 -14.15 -5.65
C GLU A 6 12.93 -13.13 -5.72
N CYS A 7 11.69 -13.59 -5.49
CA CYS A 7 10.54 -12.70 -5.35
C CYS A 7 10.68 -11.74 -4.18
N GLN A 8 11.32 -12.11 -3.06
CA GLN A 8 11.36 -11.28 -1.85
C GLN A 8 12.23 -10.03 -1.99
N ALA A 9 13.26 -10.07 -2.84
CA ALA A 9 14.25 -9.00 -2.91
C ALA A 9 13.70 -7.67 -3.49
N ASN A 10 12.64 -7.72 -4.29
CA ASN A 10 12.12 -6.55 -5.04
C ASN A 10 10.62 -6.25 -4.83
N ILE A 11 9.95 -6.94 -3.89
CA ILE A 11 8.54 -6.70 -3.54
C ILE A 11 8.27 -5.24 -3.15
N PRO A 12 9.03 -4.63 -2.21
CA PRO A 12 8.72 -3.27 -1.76
C PRO A 12 8.83 -2.25 -2.90
N GLU A 13 9.82 -2.41 -3.78
CA GLU A 13 10.02 -1.48 -4.91
C GLU A 13 8.92 -1.61 -5.98
N SER A 14 8.43 -2.83 -6.21
CA SER A 14 7.31 -3.07 -7.12
C SER A 14 6.00 -2.55 -6.54
N LEU A 15 5.74 -2.75 -5.25
CA LEU A 15 4.56 -2.22 -4.56
C LEU A 15 4.53 -0.69 -4.60
N VAL A 16 5.67 -0.02 -4.38
CA VAL A 16 5.76 1.44 -4.49
C VAL A 16 5.32 1.94 -5.86
N LYS A 17 5.75 1.28 -6.94
CA LYS A 17 5.33 1.64 -8.31
C LYS A 17 3.83 1.44 -8.52
N ILE A 18 3.25 0.38 -7.97
CA ILE A 18 1.82 0.08 -8.09
C ILE A 18 1.00 1.09 -7.26
N PHE A 19 1.46 1.49 -6.07
CA PHE A 19 0.82 2.53 -5.26
C PHE A 19 0.81 3.91 -5.94
N ALA A 20 1.83 4.19 -6.76
CA ALA A 20 1.90 5.41 -7.57
C ALA A 20 0.94 5.39 -8.77
N SER A 21 0.32 4.25 -9.09
CA SER A 21 -0.65 4.15 -10.18
C SER A 21 -1.91 5.01 -9.87
N PRO A 22 -2.44 5.75 -10.86
CA PRO A 22 -3.70 6.48 -10.70
C PRO A 22 -4.93 5.56 -10.74
N ASP A 23 -4.77 4.27 -11.04
CA ASP A 23 -5.88 3.33 -11.16
C ASP A 23 -6.57 3.08 -9.80
N ARG A 24 -7.88 3.33 -9.76
CA ARG A 24 -8.71 3.24 -8.56
C ARG A 24 -8.95 1.81 -8.10
N ALA A 25 -9.14 0.88 -9.04
CA ALA A 25 -9.36 -0.52 -8.72
C ALA A 25 -8.08 -1.14 -8.14
N ILE A 26 -6.93 -0.80 -8.70
CA ILE A 26 -5.63 -1.20 -8.16
C ILE A 26 -5.43 -0.66 -6.74
N ARG A 27 -5.71 0.62 -6.51
CA ARG A 27 -5.60 1.23 -5.18
C ARG A 27 -6.49 0.52 -4.16
N LEU A 28 -7.74 0.26 -4.51
CA LEU A 28 -8.66 -0.46 -3.64
C LEU A 28 -8.13 -1.85 -3.28
N SER A 29 -7.72 -2.63 -4.28
CA SER A 29 -7.14 -3.97 -4.07
C SER A 29 -5.89 -3.93 -3.19
N LEU A 30 -5.02 -2.94 -3.37
CA LEU A 30 -3.84 -2.76 -2.52
C LEU A 30 -4.21 -2.48 -1.06
N LEU A 31 -5.21 -1.64 -0.82
CA LEU A 31 -5.68 -1.29 0.52
C LEU A 31 -6.38 -2.47 1.20
N GLU A 32 -7.16 -3.27 0.47
CA GLU A 32 -7.84 -4.46 1.00
C GLU A 32 -6.86 -5.59 1.33
N LEU A 33 -5.83 -5.77 0.51
CA LEU A 33 -4.79 -6.79 0.72
C LEU A 33 -3.70 -6.36 1.70
N LEU A 34 -3.72 -5.11 2.18
CA LEU A 34 -2.72 -4.54 3.06
C LEU A 34 -2.38 -5.40 4.29
N PRO A 35 -3.33 -6.05 5.00
CA PRO A 35 -3.03 -6.94 6.12
C PRO A 35 -2.08 -8.10 5.78
N GLN A 36 -2.01 -8.52 4.50
CA GLN A 36 -1.20 -9.66 4.08
C GLN A 36 0.28 -9.33 3.93
N TYR A 37 0.61 -8.06 3.72
CA TYR A 37 1.99 -7.65 3.40
C TYR A 37 2.48 -6.46 4.21
N VAL A 38 1.64 -5.82 5.02
CA VAL A 38 2.01 -4.63 5.79
C VAL A 38 3.25 -4.87 6.65
N ASP A 39 3.39 -6.04 7.26
CA ASP A 39 4.53 -6.38 8.14
C ASP A 39 5.86 -6.44 7.39
N HIS A 40 5.83 -6.78 6.09
CA HIS A 40 7.02 -6.85 5.23
C HIS A 40 7.48 -5.50 4.67
N LEU A 41 6.73 -4.41 4.92
CA LEU A 41 7.10 -3.08 4.44
C LEU A 41 8.05 -2.37 5.40
N ASP A 42 9.15 -1.83 4.89
CA ASP A 42 10.01 -0.98 5.70
C ASP A 42 9.33 0.35 6.05
N ARG A 43 9.60 0.84 7.26
CA ARG A 43 9.06 2.10 7.78
C ARG A 43 9.37 3.28 6.85
N SER A 44 10.61 3.40 6.40
CA SER A 44 11.04 4.48 5.49
C SER A 44 10.27 4.43 4.18
N VAL A 45 10.10 3.24 3.59
CA VAL A 45 9.34 3.04 2.36
C VAL A 45 7.87 3.43 2.54
N VAL A 46 7.25 3.02 3.65
CA VAL A 46 5.87 3.38 3.96
C VAL A 46 5.72 4.89 4.03
N VAL A 47 6.53 5.57 4.84
CA VAL A 47 6.41 7.01 5.08
C VAL A 47 6.73 7.84 3.83
N GLU A 48 7.81 7.50 3.11
CA GLU A 48 8.30 8.33 2.01
C GLU A 48 7.61 8.06 0.68
N LYS A 49 7.15 6.82 0.44
CA LYS A 49 6.71 6.38 -0.90
C LYS A 49 5.25 5.95 -0.95
N ILE A 50 4.76 5.27 0.09
CA ILE A 50 3.39 4.71 0.07
C ILE A 50 2.39 5.71 0.67
N TRP A 51 2.72 6.32 1.81
CA TRP A 51 1.84 7.22 2.55
C TRP A 51 1.29 8.39 1.71
N PRO A 52 2.10 9.11 0.91
CA PRO A 52 1.58 10.18 0.04
C PRO A 52 0.49 9.70 -0.92
N ASN A 53 0.61 8.47 -1.43
CA ASN A 53 -0.36 7.88 -2.35
C ASN A 53 -1.64 7.41 -1.64
N VAL A 54 -1.54 6.98 -0.38
CA VAL A 54 -2.68 6.61 0.46
C VAL A 54 -3.52 7.83 0.83
N LEU A 55 -2.88 8.97 1.13
CA LEU A 55 -3.56 10.21 1.49
C LEU A 55 -4.57 10.69 0.43
N THR A 56 -4.30 10.42 -0.85
CA THR A 56 -5.22 10.78 -1.95
C THR A 56 -6.57 10.04 -1.89
N GLY A 57 -6.61 8.87 -1.24
CA GLY A 57 -7.82 8.05 -1.11
C GLY A 57 -8.89 8.63 -0.19
N PHE A 58 -8.52 9.54 0.72
CA PHE A 58 -9.49 10.19 1.61
C PHE A 58 -10.47 11.10 0.87
N THR A 59 -10.01 11.72 -0.21
CA THR A 59 -10.80 12.63 -1.04
C THR A 59 -11.35 11.97 -2.30
N ASP A 60 -11.30 10.62 -2.39
CA ASP A 60 -11.81 9.92 -3.56
C ASP A 60 -13.35 10.07 -3.67
N THR A 61 -13.85 10.15 -4.91
CA THR A 61 -15.29 10.27 -5.18
C THR A 61 -16.04 8.99 -4.84
N VAL A 62 -15.37 7.83 -4.94
CA VAL A 62 -15.96 6.52 -4.68
C VAL A 62 -15.97 6.21 -3.17
N PRO A 63 -17.13 5.96 -2.54
CA PRO A 63 -17.22 5.72 -1.09
C PRO A 63 -16.39 4.54 -0.58
N ILE A 64 -16.36 3.43 -1.32
CA ILE A 64 -15.65 2.22 -0.89
C ILE A 64 -14.13 2.46 -0.80
N ILE A 65 -13.57 3.32 -1.66
CA ILE A 65 -12.15 3.67 -1.61
C ILE A 65 -11.86 4.50 -0.36
N ARG A 66 -12.73 5.45 -0.01
CA ARG A 66 -12.58 6.23 1.23
C ARG A 66 -12.63 5.32 2.47
N GLU A 67 -13.55 4.38 2.51
CA GLU A 67 -13.66 3.42 3.61
C GLU A 67 -12.40 2.55 3.73
N ALA A 68 -11.92 1.97 2.63
CA ALA A 68 -10.68 1.19 2.60
C ALA A 68 -9.47 2.02 3.03
N THR A 69 -9.43 3.31 2.64
CA THR A 69 -8.37 4.24 3.03
C THR A 69 -8.40 4.53 4.54
N VAL A 70 -9.57 4.66 5.16
CA VAL A 70 -9.66 4.84 6.62
C VAL A 70 -9.19 3.58 7.35
N LYS A 71 -9.57 2.39 6.87
CA LYS A 71 -9.14 1.11 7.46
C LYS A 71 -7.63 0.91 7.37
N SER A 72 -7.00 1.31 6.25
CA SER A 72 -5.56 1.15 6.07
C SER A 72 -4.73 1.98 7.04
N VAL A 73 -5.23 3.12 7.53
CA VAL A 73 -4.54 3.95 8.54
C VAL A 73 -4.22 3.15 9.78
N LEU A 74 -5.16 2.33 10.28
CA LEU A 74 -4.96 1.53 11.49
C LEU A 74 -3.80 0.53 11.32
N LEU A 75 -3.65 -0.02 10.12
CA LEU A 75 -2.59 -0.97 9.78
C LEU A 75 -1.23 -0.28 9.59
N LEU A 76 -1.24 0.94 9.06
CA LEU A 76 -0.03 1.73 8.80
C LEU A 76 0.42 2.55 10.01
N ALA A 77 -0.48 2.82 10.98
CA ALA A 77 -0.24 3.64 12.16
C ALA A 77 1.09 3.28 12.88
N PRO A 78 1.40 1.99 13.16
CA PRO A 78 2.65 1.62 13.84
C PRO A 78 3.92 1.97 13.06
N LYS A 79 3.82 2.21 11.75
CA LYS A 79 4.95 2.56 10.89
C LYS A 79 5.06 4.06 10.66
N VAL A 80 3.99 4.84 10.86
CA VAL A 80 4.00 6.29 10.62
C VAL A 80 4.15 7.12 11.90
N THR A 81 3.95 6.55 13.09
CA THR A 81 4.32 7.14 14.39
C THR A 81 5.74 6.76 14.78
#